data_AF-A0A5J4G3I2-F1
#
_entry.id   AF-A0A5J4G3I2-F1
#
_cell.length_a   1.000
_cell.length_b   1.000
_cell.length_c   1.000
_cell.angle_alpha   90.00
_cell.angle_beta   90.00
_cell.angle_gamma   90.00
#
_symmetry.space_group_name_H-M   'P 1'
#
loop_
_entity.id
_entity.type
_entity.pdbx_description
1 polymer ?
#
loop_
_entity_poly.entity_id
_entity_poly.type
_entity_poly.pdbx_seq_one_letter_code
_entity_poly.pdbx_strand_id
1 'polypeptide(L)' 'MIQKGSRVRHKDSDIDSKKGIMMVFEIKNGFAVCGYGDFDRLGQAMETYKVSDLKLEN' A
#
# COMPACT_ATOMS: atom_id res chain seq x y z
N MET A 1 10.06 7.58 -6.23
CA MET A 1 8.78 7.57 -6.97
C MET A 1 8.07 6.26 -6.65
N ILE A 2 6.79 6.27 -6.30
CA ILE A 2 6.03 5.05 -6.00
C ILE A 2 5.67 4.36 -7.32
N GLN A 3 5.93 3.06 -7.43
CA GLN A 3 5.68 2.25 -8.62
C GLN A 3 5.19 0.84 -8.24
N LYS A 4 4.79 0.04 -9.23
CA LYS A 4 4.48 -1.38 -9.01
C LYS A 4 5.67 -2.08 -8.34
N GLY A 5 5.41 -2.88 -7.31
CA GLY A 5 6.39 -3.56 -6.48
C GLY A 5 6.95 -2.72 -5.33
N SER A 6 6.66 -1.40 -5.27
CA SER A 6 7.07 -0.58 -4.14
C SER A 6 6.43 -1.04 -2.84
N ARG A 7 7.22 -1.08 -1.77
CA ARG A 7 6.74 -1.15 -0.39
C ARG A 7 6.36 0.26 0.05
N VAL A 8 5.17 0.40 0.62
CA VAL A 8 4.58 1.68 0.98
C VAL A 8 3.87 1.60 2.32
N ARG A 9 3.74 2.76 2.96
CA ARG A 9 2.89 3.00 4.13
C ARG A 9 1.91 4.11 3.84
N HIS A 10 0.80 4.13 4.56
CA HIS A 10 -0.12 5.27 4.50
C HIS A 10 0.45 6.46 5.29
N LYS A 11 0.18 7.69 4.86
CA LYS A 11 0.60 8.91 5.57
C LYS A 11 -0.27 9.21 6.78
N ASP A 12 -1.56 8.88 6.71
CA ASP A 12 -2.48 8.91 7.85
C ASP A 12 -2.10 7.84 8.89
N SER A 13 -1.89 8.25 10.14
CA SER A 13 -1.44 7.39 11.24
C SER A 13 -2.45 6.33 11.66
N ASP A 14 -3.74 6.61 11.55
CA ASP A 14 -4.81 5.69 11.97
C ASP A 14 -4.96 4.55 10.96
N ILE A 15 -4.73 4.85 9.67
CA ILE A 15 -4.67 3.84 8.62
C ILE A 15 -3.36 3.06 8.72
N ASP A 16 -2.23 3.75 8.88
CA ASP A 16 -0.90 3.15 8.98
C ASP A 16 -0.77 2.19 10.17
N SER A 17 -1.37 2.51 11.33
CA SER A 17 -1.36 1.62 12.50
C SER A 17 -2.10 0.30 12.27
N LYS A 18 -3.14 0.30 11.43
CA LYS A 18 -3.95 -0.90 11.10
C LYS A 18 -3.33 -1.69 9.96
N LYS A 19 -2.91 -0.99 8.90
CA LYS A 19 -2.45 -1.61 7.66
C LYS A 19 -0.96 -1.90 7.71
N GLY A 20 -0.14 -1.01 8.25
CA GLY A 20 1.31 -1.14 8.23
C GLY A 20 1.85 -1.11 6.80
N ILE A 21 2.88 -1.92 6.55
CA ILE A 21 3.55 -1.97 5.25
C ILE A 21 2.68 -2.72 4.24
N MET A 22 2.51 -2.12 3.08
CA MET A 22 1.78 -2.68 1.94
C MET A 22 2.68 -2.72 0.70
N MET A 23 2.35 -3.59 -0.25
CA MET A 23 3.01 -3.67 -1.55
C MET A 23 2.07 -3.18 -2.65
N VAL A 24 2.60 -2.38 -3.57
CA VAL A 24 1.84 -1.87 -4.72
C VAL A 24 1.80 -2.92 -5.83
N PHE A 25 0.60 -3.36 -6.23
CA PHE A 25 0.39 -4.33 -7.31
C PHE A 25 0.11 -3.66 -8.65
N GLU A 26 -0.57 -2.51 -8.63
CA GLU A 26 -0.94 -1.74 -9.81
C GLU A 26 -1.02 -0.26 -9.47
N ILE A 27 -0.71 0.61 -10.43
CA ILE A 27 -1.00 2.04 -10.36
C ILE A 27 -1.81 2.45 -11.59
N LYS A 28 -2.96 3.09 -11.36
CA LYS A 28 -3.82 3.61 -12.43
C LYS A 28 -4.46 4.91 -12.01
N ASN A 29 -4.40 5.93 -12.88
CA ASN A 29 -5.03 7.24 -12.68
C ASN A 29 -4.70 7.90 -11.33
N GLY A 30 -3.45 7.77 -10.84
CA GLY A 30 -3.02 8.35 -9.57
C GLY A 30 -3.42 7.57 -8.31
N PHE A 31 -4.00 6.37 -8.48
CA PHE A 31 -4.31 5.45 -7.39
C PHE A 31 -3.41 4.22 -7.46
N ALA A 32 -3.04 3.68 -6.30
CA ALA A 32 -2.29 2.45 -6.13
C ALA A 32 -3.20 1.37 -5.53
N VAL A 33 -3.20 0.20 -6.14
CA VAL A 33 -3.78 -1.03 -5.56
C VAL A 33 -2.72 -1.67 -4.68
N CYS A 34 -3.00 -1.75 -3.39
CA CYS A 34 -2.10 -2.17 -2.34
C CYS A 34 -2.59 -3.48 -1.71
N GLY A 35 -1.67 -4.39 -1.43
CA GLY A 35 -1.95 -5.62 -0.68
C GLY A 35 -0.81 -5.98 0.27
N TYR A 36 -1.01 -6.98 1.10
CA TYR A 36 -0.01 -7.45 2.05
C TYR A 36 0.83 -8.57 1.42
N GLY A 37 2.15 -8.45 1.49
CA GLY A 37 3.09 -9.46 0.97
C GLY A 37 3.42 -10.57 1.98
N ASP A 38 2.81 -10.52 3.16
CA ASP A 38 3.13 -11.40 4.28
C ASP A 38 2.17 -12.60 4.30
N PHE A 39 2.71 -13.81 4.55
CA PHE A 39 1.93 -15.05 4.59
C PHE A 39 0.78 -15.00 5.62
N ASP A 40 0.98 -14.30 6.75
CA ASP A 40 -0.04 -14.15 7.80
C ASP A 40 -1.25 -13.32 7.34
N ARG A 41 -1.11 -12.55 6.26
CA ARG A 41 -2.16 -11.69 5.69
C ARG A 41 -2.54 -12.10 4.27
N LEU A 42 -2.06 -13.26 3.83
CA LEU A 42 -2.41 -13.83 2.54
C LEU A 42 -3.93 -14.07 2.48
N GLY A 43 -4.60 -13.52 1.46
CA GLY A 43 -6.05 -13.62 1.31
C GLY A 43 -6.85 -12.43 1.88
N GLN A 44 -6.20 -11.47 2.54
CA GLN A 44 -6.86 -10.19 2.81
C GLN A 44 -7.13 -9.44 1.50
N ALA A 45 -8.27 -8.74 1.46
CA ALA A 45 -8.65 -7.94 0.31
C ALA A 45 -7.59 -6.88 0.01
N MET A 46 -7.28 -6.70 -1.28
CA MET A 46 -6.48 -5.57 -1.73
C MET A 46 -7.29 -4.28 -1.56
N GLU A 47 -6.60 -3.21 -1.22
CA GLU A 47 -7.20 -1.90 -1.01
C GLU A 47 -6.59 -0.87 -1.94
N THR A 48 -7.37 0.15 -2.31
CA THR A 48 -6.95 1.18 -3.24
C THR A 48 -6.77 2.49 -2.51
N TYR A 49 -5.61 3.12 -2.69
CA TYR A 49 -5.26 4.40 -2.07
C TYR A 49 -4.77 5.39 -3.13
N LYS A 50 -4.91 6.70 -2.89
CA LYS A 50 -4.24 7.69 -3.76
C LYS A 50 -2.74 7.58 -3.54
N VAL A 51 -1.97 7.67 -4.62
CA VAL A 51 -0.49 7.67 -4.55
C VAL A 51 0.00 8.85 -3.69
N SER A 52 -0.72 9.97 -3.67
CA SER A 52 -0.42 11.14 -2.82
C SER A 52 -0.49 10.85 -1.33
N ASP A 53 -1.26 9.85 -0.91
CA ASP A 53 -1.53 9.54 0.48
C ASP A 53 -0.55 8.47 1.01
N LEU A 54 0.34 7.99 0.14
CA LEU A 54 1.32 6.96 0.43
C LEU A 54 2.73 7.54 0.52
N LYS A 55 3.56 6.90 1.34
CA LYS A 55 5.01 7.13 1.44
C LYS A 55 5.75 5.84 1.17
N LEU A 56 6.93 5.93 0.55
CA LEU A 56 7.81 4.77 0.36
C LEU A 56 8.31 4.28 1.72
N GLU A 57 8.35 2.97 1.86
CA GLU A 57 9.00 2.28 2.97
C GLU A 57 10.31 1.67 2.44
N ASN A 58 11.43 1.94 3.12
CA ASN A 58 12.74 1.41 2.78
C ASN A 58 12.92 -0.06 3.23
#